data_AF-A0AAD8JJL9-F1
#
_entry.id   AF-A0AAD8JJL9-F1
#
_cell.length_a   1.000
_cell.length_b   1.000
_cell.length_c   1.000
_cell.angle_alpha   90.00
_cell.angle_beta   90.00
_cell.angle_gamma   90.00
#
_symmetry.space_group_name_H-M   'P 1'
#
loop_
_entity.id
_entity.type
_entity.pdbx_description
1 polymer ?
#
loop_
_entity_poly.entity_id
_entity_poly.type
_entity_poly.pdbx_seq_one_letter_code
_entity_poly.pdbx_strand_id
1 'polypeptide(L)'
;MASTGDNVKDENCLGYAARDQVQPQVVLMKGTCFSLSEICPASAAPLLCAGITVYTPMMRHNMNKPGKSLGVIGLGGLGHLAVIFGKAFGMVVRVFSSSLLKKEESLNLLGADKFVLSTNEEEMKGMANSLDFIINSASADIPFDQYLPLLKTAGVLSDMLRFPSQVKFSTANLNLGMKTISGSATGGTKQTQEMLDFLCCQQNLP
;
A
#
# COMPACT_ATOMS: atom_id res chain seq x y z
N MET A 1 -26.05 27.10 20.88
CA MET A 1 -27.17 26.50 20.12
C MET A 1 -26.72 25.16 19.61
N ALA A 2 -27.22 24.08 20.22
CA ALA A 2 -26.94 22.71 19.83
C ALA A 2 -27.70 22.41 18.54
N SER A 3 -26.99 22.03 17.46
CA SER A 3 -27.61 21.40 16.31
C SER A 3 -27.56 19.89 16.52
N THR A 4 -28.73 19.34 16.78
CA THR A 4 -29.09 17.93 16.66
C THR A 4 -28.52 17.33 15.37
N GLY A 5 -27.47 16.52 15.48
CA GLY A 5 -26.98 15.67 14.40
C GLY A 5 -27.49 14.26 14.64
N ASP A 6 -28.31 13.75 13.72
CA ASP A 6 -28.89 12.41 13.79
C ASP A 6 -27.80 11.34 14.00
N ASN A 7 -27.82 10.73 15.19
CA ASN A 7 -26.95 9.62 15.53
C ASN A 7 -27.45 8.37 14.80
N VAL A 8 -26.72 7.93 13.78
CA VAL A 8 -26.99 6.67 13.09
C VAL A 8 -26.40 5.55 13.93
N LYS A 9 -27.27 4.71 14.52
CA LYS A 9 -26.90 3.42 15.09
C LYS A 9 -26.94 2.40 13.96
N ASP A 10 -25.83 2.24 13.25
CA ASP A 10 -25.70 1.17 12.25
C ASP A 10 -24.66 0.16 12.73
N GLU A 11 -25.09 -1.09 12.90
CA GLU A 11 -24.23 -2.21 13.34
C GLU A 11 -23.23 -2.63 12.25
N ASN A 12 -23.44 -2.16 11.01
CA ASN A 12 -22.59 -2.40 9.84
C ASN A 12 -21.61 -1.25 9.54
N CYS A 13 -21.45 -0.29 10.45
CA CYS A 13 -20.54 0.84 10.28
C CYS A 13 -19.24 0.64 11.08
N LEU A 14 -18.10 0.52 10.38
CA LEU A 14 -16.79 0.71 10.99
C LEU A 14 -16.35 2.16 10.85
N GLY A 15 -15.68 2.68 11.87
CA GLY A 15 -14.98 3.95 11.81
C GLY A 15 -13.80 3.99 12.77
N TYR A 16 -12.93 4.97 12.54
CA TYR A 16 -11.69 5.13 13.30
C TYR A 16 -11.99 5.84 14.63
N ALA A 17 -11.82 5.13 15.74
CA ALA A 17 -11.81 5.75 17.06
C ALA A 17 -10.43 6.38 17.31
N ALA A 18 -10.36 7.68 17.56
CA ALA A 18 -9.11 8.38 17.89
C ALA A 18 -8.57 8.06 19.30
N ARG A 19 -9.10 7.03 19.97
CA ARG A 19 -8.68 6.60 21.30
C ARG A 19 -8.34 5.12 21.23
N ASP A 20 -7.11 4.76 21.64
CA ASP A 20 -6.54 3.42 21.68
C ASP A 20 -7.22 2.45 22.68
N GLN A 21 -8.54 2.55 22.84
CA GLN A 21 -9.32 1.65 23.67
C GLN A 21 -10.34 0.92 22.81
N VAL A 22 -10.33 -0.41 22.90
CA VAL A 22 -11.41 -1.26 22.40
C VAL A 22 -12.66 -0.92 23.21
N GLN A 23 -13.46 0.00 22.70
CA GLN A 23 -14.71 0.45 23.31
C GLN A 23 -15.86 -0.37 22.71
N PRO A 24 -16.82 -0.84 23.53
CA PRO A 24 -17.97 -1.60 23.03
C PRO A 24 -18.88 -0.76 22.13
N GLN A 25 -18.81 0.57 22.22
CA GLN A 25 -19.51 1.51 21.37
C GLN A 25 -18.62 2.74 21.11
N VAL A 26 -18.59 3.19 19.85
CA VAL A 26 -17.83 4.37 19.43
C VAL A 26 -18.80 5.36 18.79
N VAL A 27 -18.75 6.62 19.22
CA VAL A 27 -19.50 7.71 18.57
C VAL A 27 -18.62 8.27 17.47
N LEU A 28 -19.08 8.16 16.22
CA LEU A 28 -18.37 8.61 15.04
C LEU A 28 -19.02 9.87 14.47
N MET A 29 -18.22 10.70 13.80
CA MET A 29 -18.73 11.88 13.12
C MET A 29 -19.46 11.45 11.84
N LYS A 30 -20.59 12.09 11.54
CA LYS A 30 -21.39 11.79 10.33
C LYS A 30 -20.49 11.99 9.10
N GLY A 31 -20.21 10.91 8.35
CA GLY A 31 -19.27 10.87 7.22
C GLY A 31 -17.92 10.17 7.48
N THR A 32 -17.65 9.71 8.70
CA THR A 32 -16.51 8.82 9.02
C THR A 32 -16.91 7.35 9.22
N CYS A 33 -18.17 7.03 8.93
CA CYS A 33 -18.69 5.67 8.92
C CYS A 33 -18.60 5.11 7.51
N PHE A 34 -18.06 3.90 7.37
CA PHE A 34 -17.97 3.19 6.10
C PHE A 34 -19.00 2.06 6.06
N SER A 35 -19.70 1.94 4.94
CA SER A 35 -20.65 0.85 4.74
C SER A 35 -19.90 -0.42 4.38
N LEU A 36 -20.11 -1.48 5.17
CA LEU A 36 -19.58 -2.82 4.93
C LEU A 36 -20.72 -3.71 4.48
N SER A 37 -21.11 -3.57 3.22
CA SER A 37 -22.24 -4.35 2.71
C SER A 37 -21.93 -5.85 2.59
N GLU A 38 -20.66 -6.26 2.42
CA GLU A 38 -20.31 -7.68 2.18
C GLU A 38 -18.96 -8.16 2.77
N ILE A 39 -18.17 -7.29 3.43
CA ILE A 39 -16.86 -7.68 4.01
C ILE A 39 -17.01 -7.98 5.50
N CYS A 40 -16.41 -9.10 5.96
CA CYS A 40 -16.31 -9.44 7.37
C CYS A 40 -15.65 -8.29 8.16
N PRO A 41 -16.26 -7.78 9.26
CA PRO A 41 -15.70 -6.66 10.02
C PRO A 41 -14.27 -6.89 10.51
N ALA A 42 -13.91 -8.15 10.80
CA ALA A 42 -12.55 -8.52 11.21
C ALA A 42 -11.52 -8.32 10.08
N SER A 43 -11.89 -8.60 8.84
CA SER A 43 -11.03 -8.38 7.65
C SER A 43 -11.02 -6.91 7.22
N ALA A 44 -12.09 -6.15 7.52
CA ALA A 44 -12.18 -4.72 7.21
C ALA A 44 -11.29 -3.84 8.11
N ALA A 45 -11.11 -4.20 9.38
CA ALA A 45 -10.31 -3.42 10.32
C ALA A 45 -8.87 -3.11 9.84
N PRO A 46 -8.05 -4.08 9.37
CA PRO A 46 -6.72 -3.79 8.85
C PRO A 46 -6.74 -3.01 7.52
N LEU A 47 -7.81 -3.11 6.74
CA LEU A 47 -7.96 -2.38 5.48
C LEU A 47 -8.14 -0.87 5.70
N LEU A 48 -8.84 -0.48 6.77
CA LEU A 48 -9.05 0.93 7.11
C LEU A 48 -7.76 1.68 7.49
N CYS A 49 -6.70 0.96 7.85
CA CYS A 49 -5.38 1.51 8.15
C CYS A 49 -4.39 1.23 7.03
N ALA A 50 -3.95 -0.03 6.94
CA ALA A 50 -2.90 -0.46 6.03
C ALA A 50 -3.39 -0.51 4.58
N GLY A 51 -4.66 -0.91 4.36
CA GLY A 51 -5.24 -0.98 3.03
C GLY A 51 -5.31 0.39 2.36
N ILE A 52 -5.92 1.38 3.04
CA ILE A 52 -6.04 2.72 2.47
C ILE A 52 -4.69 3.42 2.29
N THR A 53 -3.73 3.12 3.17
CA THR A 53 -2.35 3.64 3.08
C THR A 53 -1.69 3.19 1.79
N VAL A 54 -1.94 1.95 1.34
CA VAL A 54 -1.44 1.38 0.08
C VAL A 54 -2.27 1.81 -1.12
N TYR A 55 -3.61 1.83 -1.00
CA TYR A 55 -4.52 2.14 -2.09
C TYR A 55 -4.44 3.59 -2.55
N THR A 56 -4.37 4.54 -1.60
CA THR A 56 -4.30 5.98 -1.87
C THR A 56 -3.16 6.39 -2.82
N PRO A 57 -1.89 6.03 -2.57
CA PRO A 57 -0.78 6.39 -3.44
C PRO A 57 -0.87 5.68 -4.80
N MET A 58 -1.39 4.45 -4.85
CA MET A 58 -1.63 3.76 -6.11
C MET A 58 -2.64 4.54 -6.99
N MET A 59 -3.74 5.01 -6.42
CA MET A 59 -4.72 5.83 -7.15
C MET A 59 -4.14 7.19 -7.53
N ARG A 60 -3.47 7.89 -6.60
CA ARG A 60 -2.91 9.23 -6.83
C ARG A 60 -1.90 9.27 -7.99
N HIS A 61 -1.10 8.20 -8.12
CA HIS A 61 -0.09 8.10 -9.17
C HIS A 61 -0.58 7.35 -10.41
N ASN A 62 -1.89 7.09 -10.55
CA ASN A 62 -2.49 6.34 -11.65
C ASN A 62 -1.86 4.94 -11.86
N MET A 63 -1.48 4.30 -10.76
CA MET A 63 -0.88 2.97 -10.69
C MET A 63 -1.94 1.90 -10.42
N ASN A 64 -3.05 2.00 -11.15
CA ASN A 64 -4.22 1.12 -11.10
C ASN A 64 -4.54 0.53 -12.48
N LYS A 65 -3.53 0.45 -13.35
CA LYS A 65 -3.67 0.03 -14.75
C LYS A 65 -2.99 -1.31 -14.97
N PRO A 66 -3.61 -2.23 -15.73
CA PRO A 66 -3.00 -3.51 -16.04
C PRO A 66 -1.73 -3.34 -16.88
N GLY A 67 -0.78 -4.26 -16.69
CA GLY A 67 0.50 -4.28 -17.41
C GLY A 67 1.57 -3.32 -16.87
N LYS A 68 1.26 -2.52 -15.83
CA LYS A 68 2.26 -1.73 -15.10
C LYS A 68 3.08 -2.61 -14.18
N SER A 69 4.36 -2.24 -13.96
CA SER A 69 5.23 -2.97 -13.05
C SER A 69 5.20 -2.35 -11.64
N LEU A 70 4.84 -3.15 -10.63
CA LEU A 70 4.89 -2.79 -9.22
C LEU A 70 6.06 -3.48 -8.52
N GLY A 71 6.85 -2.73 -7.76
CA GLY A 71 7.82 -3.23 -6.80
C GLY A 71 7.31 -3.07 -5.38
N VAL A 72 7.36 -4.13 -4.56
CA VAL A 72 7.02 -4.07 -3.14
C VAL A 72 8.27 -4.37 -2.32
N ILE A 73 8.74 -3.41 -1.53
CA ILE A 73 9.88 -3.60 -0.64
C ILE A 73 9.37 -4.00 0.75
N GLY A 74 9.80 -5.17 1.20
CA GLY A 74 9.35 -5.78 2.44
C GLY A 74 7.98 -6.46 2.31
N LEU A 75 7.85 -7.66 2.88
CA LEU A 75 6.58 -8.37 3.03
C LEU A 75 6.16 -8.32 4.49
N GLY A 76 5.54 -7.22 4.90
CA GLY A 76 4.85 -7.06 6.18
C GLY A 76 3.34 -6.88 5.96
N GLY A 77 2.58 -6.43 6.96
CA GLY A 77 1.12 -6.22 6.80
C GLY A 77 0.75 -5.33 5.62
N LEU A 78 1.46 -4.21 5.42
CA LEU A 78 1.27 -3.33 4.25
C LEU A 78 1.75 -3.98 2.95
N GLY A 79 2.88 -4.69 2.99
CA GLY A 79 3.44 -5.37 1.83
C GLY A 79 2.51 -6.45 1.27
N HIS A 80 1.85 -7.22 2.14
CA HIS A 80 0.84 -8.22 1.73
C HIS A 80 -0.29 -7.55 0.95
N LEU A 81 -0.88 -6.50 1.51
CA LEU A 81 -1.94 -5.75 0.86
C LEU A 81 -1.48 -5.11 -0.45
N ALA A 82 -0.25 -4.60 -0.52
CA ALA A 82 0.33 -4.05 -1.75
C ALA A 82 0.44 -5.08 -2.87
N VAL A 83 0.83 -6.31 -2.57
CA VAL A 83 0.86 -7.38 -3.56
C VAL A 83 -0.56 -7.70 -4.03
N ILE A 84 -1.49 -7.86 -3.09
CA ILE A 84 -2.88 -8.19 -3.38
C ILE A 84 -3.54 -7.12 -4.27
N PHE A 85 -3.42 -5.85 -3.93
CA PHE A 85 -3.94 -4.76 -4.76
C PHE A 85 -3.26 -4.71 -6.13
N GLY A 86 -1.94 -4.89 -6.19
CA GLY A 86 -1.20 -4.94 -7.45
C GLY A 86 -1.71 -6.04 -8.38
N LYS A 87 -1.94 -7.25 -7.84
CA LYS A 87 -2.51 -8.36 -8.61
C LYS A 87 -3.95 -8.10 -9.02
N ALA A 88 -4.78 -7.54 -8.13
CA ALA A 88 -6.16 -7.16 -8.44
C ALA A 88 -6.24 -6.11 -9.57
N PHE A 89 -5.27 -5.20 -9.68
CA PHE A 89 -5.16 -4.24 -10.79
C PHE A 89 -4.54 -4.82 -12.07
N GLY A 90 -4.15 -6.09 -12.08
CA GLY A 90 -3.49 -6.74 -13.22
C GLY A 90 -2.07 -6.22 -13.48
N MET A 91 -1.39 -5.75 -12.44
CA MET A 91 0.00 -5.31 -12.50
C MET A 91 0.96 -6.49 -12.39
N VAL A 92 2.18 -6.32 -12.93
CA VAL A 92 3.27 -7.27 -12.73
C VAL A 92 3.94 -6.92 -11.40
N VAL A 93 3.71 -7.73 -10.38
CA VAL A 93 4.17 -7.48 -9.01
C VAL A 93 5.47 -8.20 -8.74
N ARG A 94 6.48 -7.43 -8.33
CA ARG A 94 7.80 -7.93 -7.94
C ARG A 94 8.06 -7.58 -6.49
N VAL A 95 8.51 -8.55 -5.72
CA VAL A 95 8.71 -8.38 -4.29
C VAL A 95 10.20 -8.41 -3.97
N PHE A 96 10.63 -7.42 -3.18
CA PHE A 96 11.99 -7.23 -2.73
C PHE A 96 12.08 -7.54 -1.23
N SER A 97 12.97 -8.45 -0.87
CA SER A 97 13.22 -8.81 0.52
C SER A 97 14.70 -9.07 0.76
N SER A 98 15.15 -8.83 1.98
CA SER A 98 16.52 -9.13 2.42
C SER A 98 16.75 -10.61 2.74
N SER A 99 15.68 -11.37 2.99
CA SER A 99 15.74 -12.79 3.33
C SER A 99 14.82 -13.63 2.45
N LEU A 100 15.23 -14.88 2.19
CA LEU A 100 14.49 -15.86 1.40
C LEU A 100 13.27 -16.44 2.12
N LEU A 101 13.14 -16.23 3.43
CA LEU A 101 12.08 -16.82 4.26
C LEU A 101 10.67 -16.52 3.73
N LYS A 102 10.49 -15.35 3.13
CA LYS A 102 9.19 -14.87 2.61
C LYS A 102 8.99 -15.14 1.12
N LYS A 103 9.92 -15.87 0.49
CA LYS A 103 9.85 -16.18 -0.94
C LYS A 103 8.64 -17.05 -1.26
N GLU A 104 8.46 -18.13 -0.50
CA GLU A 104 7.37 -19.08 -0.72
C GLU A 104 6.01 -18.42 -0.51
N GLU A 105 5.85 -17.67 0.58
CA GLU A 105 4.67 -16.86 0.87
C GLU A 105 4.36 -15.87 -0.28
N SER A 106 5.36 -15.16 -0.76
CA SER A 106 5.16 -14.16 -1.83
C SER A 106 4.70 -14.75 -3.15
N LEU A 107 5.24 -15.91 -3.54
CA LEU A 107 4.98 -16.52 -4.84
C LEU A 107 3.75 -17.41 -4.79
N ASN A 108 3.63 -18.24 -3.75
CA ASN A 108 2.59 -19.28 -3.67
C ASN A 108 1.31 -18.79 -3.00
N LEU A 109 1.41 -17.96 -1.95
CA LEU A 109 0.22 -17.47 -1.23
C LEU A 109 -0.34 -16.18 -1.84
N LEU A 110 0.54 -15.25 -2.21
CA LEU A 110 0.12 -13.94 -2.71
C LEU A 110 0.11 -13.82 -4.24
N GLY A 111 0.73 -14.75 -4.96
CA GLY A 111 0.76 -14.75 -6.42
C GLY A 111 1.62 -13.63 -7.02
N ALA A 112 2.67 -13.17 -6.32
CA ALA A 112 3.65 -12.26 -6.89
C ALA A 112 4.35 -12.91 -8.11
N ASP A 113 4.61 -12.12 -9.15
CA ASP A 113 5.20 -12.62 -10.40
C ASP A 113 6.69 -12.92 -10.26
N LYS A 114 7.39 -12.18 -9.38
CA LYS A 114 8.82 -12.40 -9.12
C LYS A 114 9.18 -12.03 -7.68
N PHE A 115 10.05 -12.83 -7.08
CA PHE A 115 10.70 -12.52 -5.83
C PHE A 115 12.18 -12.23 -6.08
N VAL A 116 12.69 -11.17 -5.47
CA VAL A 116 14.05 -10.66 -5.68
C VAL A 116 14.70 -10.45 -4.32
N LEU A 117 15.91 -10.98 -4.18
CA LEU A 117 16.75 -10.72 -3.02
C LEU A 117 17.41 -9.36 -3.16
N SER A 118 17.17 -8.47 -2.21
CA SER A 118 17.83 -7.14 -2.19
C SER A 118 19.34 -7.24 -1.99
N THR A 119 19.87 -8.38 -1.54
CA THR A 119 21.31 -8.62 -1.41
C THR A 119 21.97 -9.06 -2.73
N ASN A 120 21.18 -9.46 -3.73
CA ASN A 120 21.70 -9.90 -5.02
C ASN A 120 21.83 -8.72 -5.99
N GLU A 121 23.03 -8.16 -6.10
CA GLU A 121 23.29 -7.02 -6.98
C GLU A 121 23.07 -7.31 -8.47
N GLU A 122 23.30 -8.56 -8.92
CA GLU A 122 23.15 -8.92 -10.33
C GLU A 122 21.69 -8.87 -10.76
N GLU A 123 20.79 -9.44 -9.94
CA GLU A 123 19.35 -9.38 -10.19
C GLU A 123 18.83 -7.94 -10.17
N MET A 124 19.34 -7.11 -9.24
CA MET A 124 18.96 -5.71 -9.13
C MET A 124 19.42 -4.91 -10.36
N LYS A 125 20.66 -5.10 -10.82
CA LYS A 125 21.18 -4.44 -12.04
C LYS A 125 20.43 -4.87 -13.29
N GLY A 126 20.07 -6.15 -13.41
CA GLY A 126 19.28 -6.66 -14.53
C GLY A 126 17.86 -6.10 -14.61
N MET A 127 17.37 -5.47 -13.53
CA MET A 127 16.04 -4.87 -13.45
C MET A 127 16.07 -3.34 -13.47
N ALA A 128 17.19 -2.73 -13.85
CA ALA A 128 17.25 -1.29 -14.05
C ALA A 128 16.16 -0.82 -15.03
N ASN A 129 15.48 0.28 -14.70
CA ASN A 129 14.38 0.86 -15.48
C ASN A 129 13.23 -0.13 -15.83
N SER A 130 12.88 -1.05 -14.93
CA SER A 130 11.82 -2.05 -15.17
C SER A 130 10.52 -1.79 -14.41
N LEU A 131 10.55 -0.97 -13.36
CA LEU A 131 9.43 -0.73 -12.45
C LEU A 131 8.77 0.62 -12.69
N ASP A 132 7.45 0.68 -12.74
CA ASP A 132 6.69 1.94 -12.84
C ASP A 132 6.44 2.53 -11.44
N PHE A 133 6.17 1.65 -10.47
CA PHE A 133 5.86 2.02 -9.09
C PHE A 133 6.64 1.16 -8.10
N ILE A 134 7.13 1.76 -7.02
CA ILE A 134 7.70 1.04 -5.88
C ILE A 134 6.97 1.46 -4.62
N ILE A 135 6.51 0.51 -3.82
CA ILE A 135 5.97 0.73 -2.48
C ILE A 135 6.99 0.25 -1.47
N ASN A 136 7.48 1.16 -0.62
CA ASN A 136 8.32 0.79 0.51
C ASN A 136 7.45 0.50 1.74
N SER A 137 7.47 -0.77 2.16
CA SER A 137 6.86 -1.25 3.40
C SER A 137 7.88 -1.87 4.37
N ALA A 138 9.17 -1.63 4.15
CA ALA A 138 10.20 -2.04 5.10
C ALA A 138 10.22 -1.09 6.30
N SER A 139 10.27 -1.66 7.51
CA SER A 139 10.46 -0.90 8.75
C SER A 139 11.93 -0.51 9.01
N ALA A 140 12.87 -1.18 8.32
CA ALA A 140 14.30 -0.92 8.41
C ALA A 140 14.75 0.17 7.42
N ASP A 141 15.92 0.76 7.66
CA ASP A 141 16.54 1.68 6.72
C ASP A 141 16.87 0.96 5.40
N ILE A 142 16.37 1.51 4.30
CA ILE A 142 16.63 1.00 2.97
C ILE A 142 17.58 1.93 2.21
N PRO A 143 18.56 1.39 1.46
CA PRO A 143 19.40 2.22 0.60
C PRO A 143 18.62 2.63 -0.65
N PHE A 144 18.09 3.86 -0.67
CA PHE A 144 17.31 4.40 -1.80
C PHE A 144 18.08 4.36 -3.12
N ASP A 145 19.41 4.53 -3.07
CA ASP A 145 20.29 4.45 -4.24
C ASP A 145 20.26 3.08 -4.95
N GLN A 146 19.84 2.02 -4.25
CA GLN A 146 19.68 0.70 -4.84
C GLN A 146 18.36 0.54 -5.60
N TYR A 147 17.31 1.24 -5.17
CA TYR A 147 15.95 1.07 -5.69
C TYR A 147 15.56 2.14 -6.71
N LEU A 148 16.07 3.37 -6.59
CA LEU A 148 15.80 4.44 -7.55
C LEU A 148 16.20 4.09 -8.99
N PRO A 149 17.33 3.41 -9.26
CA PRO A 149 17.68 2.96 -10.62
C PRO A 149 16.74 1.90 -11.20
N LEU A 150 15.99 1.17 -10.36
CA LEU A 150 15.03 0.16 -10.82
C LEU A 150 13.77 0.79 -11.42
N LEU A 151 13.42 1.99 -10.98
CA LEU A 151 12.30 2.73 -11.52
C LEU A 151 12.56 3.11 -12.97
N LYS A 152 11.52 3.10 -13.79
CA LYS A 152 11.49 3.69 -15.14
C LYS A 152 11.60 5.22 -15.07
N THR A 153 11.68 5.83 -16.25
CA THR A 153 11.47 7.29 -16.40
C THR A 153 10.06 7.65 -15.93
N ALA A 154 9.94 8.71 -15.13
CA ALA A 154 8.70 9.10 -14.45
C ALA A 154 8.14 8.04 -13.46
N GLY A 155 8.98 7.09 -13.04
CA GLY A 155 8.61 6.13 -12.00
C GLY A 155 8.48 6.80 -10.63
N VAL A 156 7.63 6.21 -9.78
CA VAL A 156 7.35 6.76 -8.45
C VAL A 156 7.73 5.74 -7.37
N LEU A 157 8.52 6.19 -6.38
CA LEU A 157 8.76 5.46 -5.15
C LEU A 157 7.89 6.08 -4.05
N SER A 158 7.01 5.27 -3.49
CA SER A 158 6.13 5.69 -2.42
C SER A 158 6.53 5.07 -1.09
N ASP A 159 6.91 5.91 -0.13
CA ASP A 159 7.35 5.49 1.21
C ASP A 159 6.19 5.59 2.21
N MET A 160 5.82 4.46 2.82
CA MET A 160 4.59 4.33 3.62
C MET A 160 4.84 4.30 5.14
N LEU A 161 6.02 3.84 5.57
CA LEU A 161 6.15 3.30 6.91
C LEU A 161 7.04 4.10 7.85
N ARG A 162 7.86 5.02 7.33
CA ARG A 162 8.90 5.63 8.14
C ARG A 162 8.85 7.16 8.06
N PHE A 163 8.99 7.76 9.23
CA PHE A 163 9.44 9.15 9.42
C PHE A 163 10.93 9.12 9.83
N PRO A 164 11.87 8.76 8.93
CA PRO A 164 13.30 8.85 9.22
C PRO A 164 13.66 10.30 9.57
N SER A 165 14.64 10.49 10.44
CA SER A 165 15.24 11.80 10.67
C SER A 165 15.98 12.33 9.43
N GLN A 166 16.57 11.44 8.62
CA GLN A 166 17.19 11.76 7.32
C GLN A 166 17.11 10.59 6.33
N VAL A 167 16.85 10.91 5.06
CA VAL A 167 16.99 10.00 3.92
C VAL A 167 18.15 10.47 3.06
N LYS A 168 19.04 9.55 2.68
CA LYS A 168 20.15 9.84 1.76
C LYS A 168 19.91 9.13 0.44
N PHE A 169 20.02 9.89 -0.64
CA PHE A 169 20.00 9.37 -2.02
C PHE A 169 20.77 10.33 -2.92
N SER A 170 21.25 9.81 -4.05
CA SER A 170 21.86 10.61 -5.11
C SER A 170 20.80 11.34 -5.91
N THR A 171 20.84 12.67 -5.90
CA THR A 171 19.93 13.53 -6.69
C THR A 171 20.06 13.31 -8.19
N ALA A 172 21.21 12.79 -8.66
CA ALA A 172 21.40 12.42 -10.06
C ALA A 172 20.36 11.37 -10.51
N ASN A 173 20.03 10.40 -9.65
CA ASN A 173 19.04 9.36 -9.98
C ASN A 173 17.62 9.92 -10.13
N LEU A 174 17.27 10.96 -9.36
CA LEU A 174 15.99 11.66 -9.52
C LEU A 174 15.96 12.50 -10.80
N ASN A 175 17.01 13.29 -11.03
CA ASN A 175 17.07 14.24 -12.15
C ASN A 175 17.15 13.53 -13.51
N LEU A 176 17.98 12.48 -13.64
CA LEU A 176 18.14 11.77 -14.91
C LEU A 176 16.89 10.98 -15.31
N GLY A 177 16.08 10.55 -14.35
CA GLY A 177 14.89 9.72 -14.60
C GLY A 177 13.56 10.42 -14.41
N MET A 178 13.54 11.72 -14.08
CA MET A 178 12.33 12.45 -13.66
C MET A 178 11.50 11.68 -12.63
N LYS A 179 12.19 11.05 -11.67
CA LYS A 179 11.56 10.14 -10.71
C LYS A 179 10.91 10.93 -9.58
N THR A 180 9.86 10.38 -8.98
CA THR A 180 9.15 11.01 -7.85
C THR A 180 9.30 10.17 -6.60
N ILE A 181 9.59 10.82 -5.46
CA ILE A 181 9.48 10.22 -4.13
C ILE A 181 8.26 10.82 -3.45
N SER A 182 7.35 9.97 -2.96
CA SER A 182 6.06 10.38 -2.39
C SER A 182 5.80 9.66 -1.07
N GLY A 183 5.32 10.37 -0.05
CA GLY A 183 4.90 9.76 1.21
C GLY A 183 3.38 9.66 1.30
N SER A 184 2.88 8.61 1.95
CA SER A 184 1.46 8.51 2.30
C SER A 184 1.29 7.88 3.67
N ALA A 185 0.48 8.51 4.52
CA ALA A 185 0.20 8.03 5.88
C ALA A 185 -1.28 7.64 6.08
N THR A 186 -2.18 8.10 5.21
CA THR A 186 -3.62 7.83 5.26
C THR A 186 -4.29 8.27 3.96
N GLY A 187 -5.57 7.93 3.76
CA GLY A 187 -6.39 8.38 2.63
C GLY A 187 -7.66 9.11 3.06
N GLY A 188 -8.30 9.77 2.09
CA GLY A 188 -9.56 10.46 2.33
C GLY A 188 -10.73 9.49 2.50
N THR A 189 -11.79 9.88 3.21
CA THR A 189 -12.99 9.04 3.45
C THR A 189 -13.59 8.51 2.15
N LYS A 190 -13.63 9.33 1.09
CA LYS A 190 -14.11 8.91 -0.23
C LYS A 190 -13.26 7.78 -0.82
N GLN A 191 -11.93 7.88 -0.72
CA GLN A 191 -11.01 6.85 -1.24
C GLN A 191 -11.12 5.56 -0.43
N THR A 192 -11.38 5.66 0.88
CA THR A 192 -11.62 4.50 1.73
C THR A 192 -12.88 3.75 1.31
N GLN A 193 -13.98 4.45 1.00
CA GLN A 193 -15.18 3.80 0.50
C GLN A 193 -14.95 3.17 -0.89
N GLU A 194 -14.30 3.90 -1.81
CA GLU A 194 -13.94 3.36 -3.13
C GLU A 194 -13.06 2.09 -3.03
N MET A 195 -12.13 2.05 -2.07
CA MET A 195 -11.30 0.87 -1.79
C MET A 195 -12.15 -0.30 -1.30
N LEU A 196 -13.06 -0.07 -0.36
CA LEU A 196 -13.95 -1.12 0.15
C LEU A 196 -14.85 -1.66 -0.95
N ASP A 197 -15.44 -0.78 -1.75
CA ASP A 197 -16.29 -1.15 -2.89
C ASP A 197 -15.51 -1.95 -3.94
N PHE A 198 -14.25 -1.58 -4.21
CA PHE A 198 -13.36 -2.31 -5.11
C PHE A 198 -13.09 -3.73 -4.61
N LEU A 199 -12.80 -3.88 -3.31
CA LEU A 199 -12.54 -5.18 -2.70
C LEU A 199 -13.78 -6.08 -2.69
N CYS A 200 -14.96 -5.51 -2.44
CA CYS A 200 -16.23 -6.23 -2.60
C CYS A 200 -16.41 -6.73 -4.03
N CYS A 201 -16.14 -5.89 -5.05
CA CYS A 201 -16.27 -6.31 -6.45
C CYS A 201 -15.26 -7.39 -6.87
N GLN A 202 -14.13 -7.51 -6.16
CA GLN A 202 -13.07 -8.46 -6.47
C GLN A 202 -13.26 -9.83 -5.79
N GLN A 203 -14.31 -10.04 -4.97
CA GLN A 203 -14.62 -11.25 -4.15
C GLN A 203 -13.73 -12.47 -4.46
N ASN A 204 -12.49 -12.45 -3.95
CA ASN A 204 -11.49 -13.52 -3.95
C ASN A 204 -10.17 -13.04 -3.30
N LEU A 205 -10.26 -12.17 -2.30
CA LEU A 205 -9.13 -11.97 -1.40
C LEU A 205 -9.24 -13.01 -0.26
N PRO A 206 -8.19 -13.80 0.00
CA PRO A 206 -8.18 -14.81 1.05
C PRO A 206 -8.36 -14.21 2.45
#